data_AF-A0AAN9JVW9-F1
#
_entry.id   AF-A0AAN9JVW9-F1
#
_cell.length_a   1.000
_cell.length_b   1.000
_cell.length_c   1.000
_cell.angle_alpha   90.00
_cell.angle_beta   90.00
_cell.angle_gamma   90.00
#
_symmetry.space_group_name_H-M   'P 1'
#
loop_
_entity.id
_entity.type
_entity.pdbx_description
1 polymer ?
#
loop_
_entity_poly.entity_id
_entity_poly.type
_entity_poly.pdbx_seq_one_letter_code
_entity_poly.pdbx_strand_id
1 'polypeptide(L)'
;MASFSSRGRNIVDPNILKRTVSNVGSSMRVSKFSAISPKEYSITATPNILKFNCVGEQMNITITMTANNKHGPDQYYFGWYAWTDEHHIVRSPVAVSFP
;
A
#
# COMPACT_ATOMS: atom_id res chain seq x y z
N MET A 1 5.73 13.19 -11.03
CA MET A 1 4.40 12.57 -10.85
C MET A 1 4.60 11.10 -10.52
N ALA A 2 4.77 10.71 -9.24
CA ALA A 2 5.13 9.34 -8.84
C ALA A 2 4.23 8.30 -9.51
N SER A 3 4.82 7.40 -10.30
CA SER A 3 4.11 6.38 -11.06
C SER A 3 4.06 5.10 -10.23
N PHE A 4 2.85 4.60 -9.97
CA PHE A 4 2.62 3.38 -9.20
C PHE A 4 2.25 2.28 -10.17
N SER A 5 3.18 1.34 -10.35
CA SER A 5 2.96 0.15 -11.15
C SER A 5 2.75 -1.01 -10.21
N SER A 6 1.48 -1.29 -9.89
CA SER A 6 1.05 -2.57 -9.33
C SER A 6 0.92 -3.57 -10.48
N ARG A 7 2.04 -4.16 -10.91
CA ARG A 7 1.98 -5.32 -11.81
C ARG A 7 1.94 -6.59 -10.96
N GLY A 8 0.88 -7.37 -11.12
CA GLY A 8 0.86 -8.76 -10.66
C GLY A 8 -0.37 -9.12 -9.83
N ARG A 9 -1.03 -10.19 -10.28
CA ARG A 9 -1.94 -11.03 -9.50
C ARG A 9 -1.14 -11.61 -8.34
N ASN A 10 -1.64 -11.50 -7.11
CA ASN A 10 -0.99 -12.05 -5.94
C ASN A 10 -1.41 -13.52 -5.75
N ILE A 11 -0.68 -14.44 -6.40
CA ILE A 11 -1.07 -15.86 -6.54
C ILE A 11 -0.51 -16.74 -5.40
N VAL A 12 0.49 -16.25 -4.66
CA VAL A 12 1.27 -17.07 -3.71
C VAL A 12 0.80 -16.89 -2.26
N ASP A 13 0.40 -15.67 -1.88
CA ASP A 13 -0.20 -15.39 -0.57
C ASP A 13 -1.23 -14.27 -0.70
N PRO A 14 -2.55 -14.56 -0.64
CA PRO A 14 -3.59 -13.56 -0.90
C PRO A 14 -3.53 -12.35 0.05
N ASN A 15 -2.87 -12.47 1.20
CA ASN A 15 -2.79 -11.43 2.21
C ASN A 15 -1.53 -10.54 2.10
N ILE A 16 -0.55 -10.90 1.25
CA ILE A 16 0.74 -10.20 1.14
C ILE A 16 1.00 -9.65 -0.26
N LEU A 17 0.88 -8.34 -0.43
CA LEU A 17 1.16 -7.66 -1.70
C LEU A 17 2.58 -7.10 -1.72
N LYS A 18 3.42 -7.66 -2.58
CA LYS A 18 4.73 -7.07 -2.91
C LYS A 18 4.54 -5.96 -3.93
N ARG A 19 5.04 -4.77 -3.61
CA ARG A 19 4.97 -3.58 -4.48
C ARG A 19 6.34 -2.91 -4.57
N THR A 20 6.50 -2.11 -5.61
CA THR A 20 7.67 -1.28 -5.81
C THR A 20 7.20 0.16 -5.95
N VAL A 21 7.77 1.06 -5.15
CA VAL A 21 7.50 2.50 -5.21
C VAL A 21 8.70 3.16 -5.87
N SER A 22 8.46 3.97 -6.89
CA SER A 22 9.50 4.68 -7.64
C SER A 22 9.39 6.18 -7.40
N ASN A 23 10.50 6.83 -7.04
CA ASN A 23 10.55 8.29 -7.03
C ASN A 23 10.63 8.80 -8.47
N VAL A 24 9.66 9.60 -8.88
CA VAL A 24 9.72 10.30 -10.17
C VAL A 24 9.45 11.81 -10.01
N GLY A 25 9.72 12.32 -8.82
CA GLY A 25 9.89 13.75 -8.59
C GLY A 25 11.29 14.21 -9.02
N SER A 26 11.59 15.49 -8.82
CA SER A 26 12.86 16.10 -9.23
C SER A 26 13.96 16.08 -8.15
N SER A 27 13.70 15.51 -6.97
CA SER A 27 14.59 15.62 -5.80
C SER A 27 14.49 14.43 -4.86
N MET A 28 15.36 14.41 -3.83
CA MET A 28 15.25 13.55 -2.66
C MET A 28 13.87 13.72 -2.00
N ARG A 29 13.25 12.60 -1.57
CA ARG A 29 11.90 12.58 -0.99
C ARG A 29 11.76 11.58 0.14
N VAL A 30 11.01 11.99 1.16
CA VAL A 30 10.54 11.09 2.22
C VAL A 30 9.04 10.90 2.06
N SER A 31 8.60 9.64 1.95
CA SER A 31 7.18 9.29 1.84
C SER A 31 6.76 8.41 3.00
N LYS A 32 5.63 8.74 3.63
CA LYS A 32 5.08 8.03 4.79
C LYS A 32 3.85 7.22 4.38
N PHE A 33 3.74 6.02 4.94
CA PHE A 33 2.58 5.16 4.76
C PHE A 33 1.41 5.62 5.65
N SER A 34 0.21 5.57 5.09
CA SER A 34 -1.06 5.74 5.79
C SER A 34 -2.08 4.78 5.23
N ALA A 35 -3.03 4.33 6.05
CA ALA A 35 -4.09 3.44 5.60
C ALA A 35 -5.40 3.73 6.34
N ILE A 36 -6.50 3.48 5.63
CA ILE A 36 -7.85 3.42 6.18
C ILE A 36 -8.46 2.09 5.78
N SER A 37 -8.95 1.37 6.77
CA SER A 37 -9.70 0.13 6.60
C SER A 37 -10.89 0.12 7.55
N PRO A 38 -11.96 -0.64 7.22
CA PRO A 38 -13.03 -0.93 8.15
C PRO A 38 -12.54 -1.91 9.23
N LYS A 39 -13.36 -2.16 10.26
CA LYS A 39 -12.96 -2.93 11.45
C LYS A 39 -12.58 -4.39 11.17
N GLU A 40 -13.01 -4.92 10.04
CA GLU A 40 -12.83 -6.32 9.65
C GLU A 40 -11.39 -6.64 9.23
N TYR A 41 -10.58 -5.63 8.87
CA TYR A 41 -9.17 -5.85 8.56
C TYR A 41 -8.29 -4.66 8.86
N SER A 42 -6.99 -4.89 8.86
CA SER A 42 -5.97 -3.86 8.91
C SER A 42 -5.02 -3.96 7.71
N ILE A 43 -4.45 -2.82 7.32
CA ILE A 43 -3.45 -2.73 6.26
C ILE A 43 -2.17 -2.16 6.87
N THR A 44 -1.07 -2.88 6.70
CA THR A 44 0.26 -2.43 7.16
C THR A 44 1.27 -2.49 6.03
N ALA A 45 2.38 -1.75 6.16
CA ALA A 45 3.47 -1.73 5.20
C ALA A 45 4.82 -1.89 5.89
N THR A 46 5.70 -2.66 5.25
CA THR A 46 7.09 -2.82 5.66
C THR A 46 8.02 -2.55 4.47
N PRO A 47 8.91 -1.55 4.53
CA PRO A 47 8.94 -0.47 5.54
C PRO A 47 7.71 0.47 5.43
N ASN A 48 7.42 1.27 6.47
CA ASN A 48 6.32 2.26 6.49
C ASN A 48 6.79 3.70 6.20
N ILE A 49 8.10 3.92 6.04
CA ILE A 49 8.71 5.17 5.62
C ILE A 49 9.71 4.85 4.51
N LEU A 50 9.62 5.57 3.39
CA LEU A 50 10.52 5.46 2.25
C LEU A 50 11.35 6.72 2.13
N LYS A 51 12.65 6.58 1.87
CA LYS A 51 13.59 7.68 1.72
C LYS A 51 14.33 7.55 0.39
N PHE A 52 13.84 8.23 -0.62
CA PHE A 52 14.47 8.25 -1.94
C PHE A 52 15.54 9.34 -1.98
N ASN A 53 16.77 8.96 -2.28
CA ASN A 53 17.95 9.82 -2.40
C ASN A 53 18.07 10.45 -3.79
N CYS A 54 17.62 9.76 -4.83
CA CYS A 54 17.67 10.26 -6.21
C CYS A 54 16.37 10.01 -6.99
N VAL A 55 16.27 10.69 -8.13
CA VAL A 55 15.17 10.50 -9.09
C VAL A 55 15.34 9.15 -9.77
N GLY A 56 14.25 8.40 -9.91
CA GLY A 56 14.24 7.07 -10.49
C GLY A 56 14.55 5.94 -9.51
N GLU A 57 14.94 6.26 -8.27
CA GLU A 57 15.17 5.24 -7.24
C GLU A 57 13.88 4.47 -6.94
N GLN A 58 14.03 3.15 -6.78
CA GLN A 58 12.95 2.22 -6.53
C GLN A 58 13.13 1.56 -5.18
N MET A 59 12.04 1.45 -4.42
CA MET A 59 12.02 0.75 -3.13
C MET A 59 10.96 -0.33 -3.14
N ASN A 60 11.36 -1.53 -2.74
CA ASN A 60 10.45 -2.65 -2.55
C ASN A 60 9.78 -2.53 -1.19
N ILE A 61 8.46 -2.72 -1.20
CA ILE A 61 7.62 -2.70 -0.02
C ILE A 61 6.75 -3.95 0.00
N THR A 62 6.41 -4.35 1.22
CA THR A 62 5.44 -5.40 1.46
C THR A 62 4.24 -4.78 2.14
N ILE A 63 3.07 -4.89 1.52
CA ILE A 63 1.80 -4.54 2.12
C ILE A 63 1.16 -5.82 2.66
N THR A 64 0.81 -5.82 3.94
CA THR A 64 0.17 -6.97 4.60
C THR A 64 -1.25 -6.60 5.00
N MET A 65 -2.19 -7.45 4.60
CA MET A 65 -3.59 -7.38 5.02
C MET A 65 -3.83 -8.41 6.12
N THR A 66 -4.24 -7.94 7.29
CA THR A 66 -4.54 -8.84 8.42
C THR A 66 -6.03 -8.83 8.69
N ALA A 67 -6.61 -10.02 8.61
CA ALA A 67 -7.99 -10.31 8.90
C ALA A 67 -8.22 -10.23 10.44
N ASN A 68 -9.23 -9.50 10.90
CA ASN A 68 -9.57 -9.40 12.32
C ASN A 68 -10.71 -10.36 12.67
N ASN A 69 -10.62 -11.10 13.79
CA ASN A 69 -11.58 -12.12 14.26
C ASN A 69 -13.09 -11.72 14.35
N LYS A 70 -13.45 -10.47 14.02
CA LYS A 70 -14.81 -9.93 13.96
C LYS A 70 -15.22 -9.63 12.51
N HIS A 71 -15.02 -10.58 11.60
CA HIS A 71 -15.50 -10.44 10.22
C HIS A 71 -17.03 -10.43 10.21
N GLY A 72 -17.61 -9.53 9.41
CA GLY A 72 -19.05 -9.47 9.21
C GLY A 72 -19.52 -10.46 8.14
N PRO A 73 -20.67 -10.20 7.49
CA PRO A 73 -21.21 -11.11 6.47
C PRO A 73 -20.26 -11.30 5.27
N ASP A 74 -20.48 -12.36 4.49
CA ASP A 74 -19.80 -12.60 3.22
C ASP A 74 -20.11 -11.47 2.22
N GLN A 75 -19.23 -10.47 2.19
CA GLN A 75 -19.32 -9.29 1.34
C GLN A 75 -17.93 -8.68 1.11
N TYR A 76 -17.85 -7.73 0.17
CA TYR A 76 -16.64 -6.93 -0.02
C TYR A 76 -16.52 -5.81 1.00
N TYR A 77 -15.33 -5.69 1.56
CA TYR A 77 -14.91 -4.62 2.45
C TYR A 77 -13.89 -3.72 1.75
N PHE A 78 -14.13 -2.42 1.75
CA PHE A 78 -13.35 -1.44 1.00
C PHE A 78 -12.53 -0.54 1.92
N GLY A 79 -11.31 -0.25 1.49
CA GLY A 79 -10.38 0.63 2.17
C GLY A 79 -9.34 1.15 1.20
N TRP A 80 -8.28 1.76 1.73
CA TRP A 80 -7.18 2.27 0.93
C TRP A 80 -5.92 2.40 1.76
N TYR A 81 -4.77 2.40 1.08
CA TYR A 81 -3.53 2.90 1.64
C TYR A 81 -2.94 3.98 0.75
N ALA A 82 -2.14 4.87 1.33
CA ALA A 82 -1.49 5.93 0.61
C ALA A 82 -0.05 6.17 1.08
N TRP A 83 0.76 6.62 0.14
CA TRP A 83 2.09 7.16 0.36
C TRP A 83 2.02 8.68 0.23
N THR A 84 2.37 9.38 1.31
CA THR A 84 2.28 10.84 1.38
C THR A 84 3.66 11.43 1.57
N ASP A 85 4.05 12.35 0.68
CA ASP A 85 5.16 13.27 0.90
C ASP A 85 4.61 14.68 1.24
N GLU A 86 5.45 15.71 1.23
CA GLU A 86 5.03 17.08 1.55
C GLU A 86 3.98 17.67 0.58
N HIS A 87 3.92 17.21 -0.67
CA HIS A 87 3.14 17.83 -1.74
C HIS A 87 2.20 16.84 -2.45
N HIS A 88 2.45 15.55 -2.34
CA HIS A 88 1.78 14.49 -3.09
C HIS A 88 1.20 13.46 -2.13
N ILE A 89 -0.01 13.04 -2.45
CA ILE A 89 -0.67 11.89 -1.84
C ILE A 89 -0.91 10.89 -2.95
N VAL A 90 -0.38 9.68 -2.79
CA VAL A 90 -0.60 8.62 -3.76
C VAL A 90 -1.35 7.50 -3.10
N ARG A 91 -2.61 7.34 -3.49
CA ARG A 91 -3.56 6.41 -2.90
C ARG A 91 -3.80 5.20 -3.81
N SER A 92 -3.82 4.03 -3.20
CA SER A 92 -4.23 2.76 -3.81
C SER A 92 -5.49 2.23 -3.11
N PRO A 93 -6.60 2.00 -3.82
CA PRO A 93 -7.78 1.36 -3.25
C PRO A 93 -7.55 -0.13 -2.98
N VAL A 94 -8.23 -0.65 -1.97
CA VAL A 94 -8.18 -2.04 -1.54
C VAL A 94 -9.61 -2.57 -1.41
N ALA A 95 -9.85 -3.76 -1.95
CA ALA A 95 -11.07 -4.54 -1.74
C ALA A 95 -10.66 -5.91 -1.18
N VAL A 96 -11.31 -6.33 -0.09
CA VAL A 96 -11.09 -7.61 0.58
C VAL A 96 -12.44 -8.32 0.69
N SER A 97 -12.46 -9.61 0.37
CA SER A 97 -13.58 -10.52 0.65
C SER A 97 -13.07 -11.65 1.53
N PHE A 98 -13.84 -12.00 2.55
CA PHE A 98 -13.58 -13.17 3.39
C PHE A 98 -14.48 -14.31 2.92
N PRO A 99 -13.99 -15.56 2.90
CA PRO A 99 -14.84 -16.72 2.67
C PRO A 99 -15.78 -17.00 3.86
#